data_AF-C3XQT3-F1
#
_entry.id   AF-C3XQT3-F1
#
_cell.length_a   1.000
_cell.length_b   1.000
_cell.length_c   1.000
_cell.angle_alpha   90.00
_cell.angle_beta   90.00
_cell.angle_gamma   90.00
#
_symmetry.space_group_name_H-M   'P 1'
#
loop_
_entity.id
_entity.type
_entity.pdbx_description
1 polymer ?
#
loop_
_entity_poly.entity_id
_entity_poly.type
_entity_poly.pdbx_seq_one_letter_code
_entity_poly.pdbx_strand_id
1 'polypeptide(L)'
;FSTFRERILKFYNPETNLSLTQSSLRIGQRLEYEFGGKSFNVTEDFLKLIPKESPLKDRHFNTCAVVGNSGILLNSSCGQEIDSMDFVIRCNLPQIEGYEKDVGSKANLTTMNPSIVKRNFGQWHNKTTDDYDRLLRRLKQIGDQILYVPAFTTPREEKNVRVITQILLEHK
;
A
#
# COMPACT_ATOMS: atom_id res chain seq x y z
N PHE A 1 16.66 17.06 13.59
CA PHE A 1 15.52 16.20 13.19
C PHE A 1 14.19 16.60 13.85
N SER A 2 14.13 16.93 15.15
CA SER A 2 12.89 17.36 15.83
C SER A 2 12.17 18.54 15.14
N THR A 3 12.93 19.58 14.78
CA THR A 3 12.39 20.77 14.10
C THR A 3 11.81 20.50 12.71
N PHE A 4 12.28 19.45 12.01
CA PHE A 4 11.74 19.06 10.71
C PHE A 4 10.44 18.28 10.86
N ARG A 5 10.40 17.33 11.80
CA ARG A 5 9.17 16.58 12.14
C ARG A 5 8.06 17.54 12.55
N GLU A 6 8.33 18.49 13.44
CA GLU A 6 7.35 19.50 13.87
C GLU A 6 6.80 20.32 12.72
N ARG A 7 7.63 20.67 11.72
CA ARG A 7 7.17 21.39 10.53
C ARG A 7 6.24 20.54 9.67
N ILE A 8 6.54 19.26 9.48
CA ILE A 8 5.67 18.35 8.73
C ILE A 8 4.35 18.16 9.46
N LEU A 9 4.38 17.93 10.77
CA LEU A 9 3.17 17.67 11.58
C LEU A 9 2.15 18.82 11.55
N LYS A 10 2.56 20.04 11.20
CA LYS A 10 1.63 21.17 10.98
C LYS A 10 0.73 20.98 9.76
N PHE A 11 1.16 20.17 8.79
CA PHE A 11 0.44 19.95 7.53
C PHE A 11 -0.04 18.51 7.37
N TYR A 12 0.69 17.55 7.95
CA TYR A 12 0.41 16.13 7.80
C TYR A 12 0.88 15.34 9.02
N ASN A 13 -0.06 14.73 9.73
CA ASN A 13 0.21 13.78 10.80
C ASN A 13 -0.07 12.35 10.29
N PRO A 14 0.95 11.49 10.12
CA PRO A 14 0.77 10.14 9.60
C PRO A 14 -0.12 9.27 10.50
N GLU A 15 -0.23 9.55 11.81
CA GLU A 15 -1.12 8.79 12.69
C GLU A 15 -2.59 9.04 12.39
N THR A 16 -2.97 10.20 11.86
CA THR A 16 -4.38 10.54 11.57
C THR A 16 -4.69 10.72 10.10
N ASN A 17 -3.69 11.04 9.27
CA ASN A 17 -3.87 11.36 7.85
C ASN A 17 -3.45 10.22 6.91
N LEU A 18 -2.73 9.19 7.39
CA LEU A 18 -2.29 8.10 6.52
C LEU A 18 -3.45 7.25 6.03
N SER A 19 -4.39 6.90 6.90
CA SER A 19 -5.50 6.00 6.55
C SER A 19 -6.83 6.60 6.95
N LEU A 20 -7.84 6.37 6.10
CA LEU A 20 -9.23 6.43 6.57
C LEU A 20 -9.44 5.41 7.69
N THR A 21 -10.37 5.70 8.59
CA THR A 21 -10.75 4.80 9.68
C THR A 21 -12.25 4.53 9.65
N GLN A 22 -12.70 3.39 10.16
CA GLN A 22 -14.13 3.05 10.16
C GLN A 22 -14.98 4.10 10.88
N SER A 23 -14.46 4.70 11.95
CA SER A 23 -15.15 5.76 12.70
C SER A 23 -15.27 7.08 11.94
N SER A 24 -14.38 7.33 10.98
CA SER A 24 -14.39 8.54 10.15
C SER A 24 -15.33 8.46 8.94
N LEU A 25 -15.89 7.28 8.66
CA LEU A 25 -16.68 7.01 7.46
C LEU A 25 -18.12 6.61 7.78
N ARG A 26 -19.04 6.93 6.86
CA ARG A 26 -20.43 6.46 6.88
C ARG A 26 -20.78 5.83 5.55
N ILE A 27 -21.59 4.77 5.56
CA ILE A 27 -22.13 4.16 4.33
C ILE A 27 -22.91 5.24 3.56
N GLY A 28 -22.68 5.33 2.26
CA GLY A 28 -23.26 6.36 1.38
C GLY A 28 -22.54 7.71 1.40
N GLN A 29 -21.55 7.93 2.27
CA GLN A 29 -20.72 9.13 2.25
C GLN A 29 -19.98 9.26 0.92
N ARG A 30 -19.87 10.48 0.40
CA ARG A 30 -19.12 10.80 -0.81
C ARG A 30 -17.69 11.17 -0.44
N LEU A 31 -16.73 10.42 -0.99
CA LEU A 31 -15.29 10.71 -0.91
C LEU A 31 -14.84 11.27 -2.25
N GLU A 32 -14.32 12.48 -2.27
CA GLU A 32 -13.83 13.12 -3.49
C GLU A 32 -12.49 12.50 -3.92
N TYR A 33 -12.32 12.29 -5.23
CA TYR A 33 -11.02 11.95 -5.78
C TYR A 33 -10.14 13.21 -5.85
N GLU A 34 -8.84 13.08 -5.62
CA GLU A 34 -7.88 14.20 -5.69
C GLU A 34 -7.90 14.88 -7.07
N PHE A 35 -8.06 14.09 -8.13
CA PHE A 35 -8.14 14.57 -9.51
C PHE A 35 -9.40 14.08 -10.22
N GLY A 36 -9.92 14.89 -11.15
CA GLY A 36 -10.97 14.47 -12.09
C GLY A 36 -12.41 14.79 -11.68
N GLY A 37 -12.63 15.49 -10.56
CA GLY A 37 -13.93 16.07 -10.20
C GLY A 37 -15.07 15.05 -10.02
N LYS A 38 -14.72 13.84 -9.57
CA LYS A 38 -15.68 12.78 -9.26
C LYS A 38 -15.54 12.40 -7.79
N SER A 39 -16.54 11.66 -7.30
CA SER A 39 -16.55 11.10 -5.96
C SER A 39 -16.85 9.60 -5.97
N PHE A 40 -16.38 8.91 -4.95
CA PHE A 40 -16.71 7.53 -4.61
C PHE A 40 -17.74 7.48 -3.48
N ASN A 41 -18.78 6.66 -3.61
CA ASN A 41 -19.73 6.42 -2.52
C ASN A 41 -19.23 5.26 -1.65
N VAL A 42 -19.06 5.50 -0.36
CA VAL A 42 -18.67 4.48 0.62
C VAL A 42 -19.70 3.35 0.66
N THR A 43 -19.25 2.13 0.39
CA THR A 43 -20.06 0.91 0.47
C THR A 43 -19.75 0.14 1.76
N GLU A 44 -20.62 -0.79 2.15
CA GLU A 44 -20.35 -1.72 3.27
C GLU A 44 -19.07 -2.51 3.07
N ASP A 45 -18.88 -3.05 1.86
CA ASP A 45 -17.70 -3.85 1.52
C ASP A 45 -16.41 -3.04 1.58
N PHE A 46 -16.44 -1.79 1.13
CA PHE A 46 -15.30 -0.89 1.29
C PHE A 46 -15.01 -0.64 2.77
N LEU A 47 -16.04 -0.37 3.58
CA LEU A 47 -15.89 -0.09 5.01
C LEU A 47 -15.30 -1.29 5.78
N LYS A 48 -15.60 -2.54 5.38
CA LYS A 48 -15.01 -3.78 5.96
C LYS A 48 -13.49 -3.90 5.76
N LEU A 49 -12.93 -3.21 4.77
CA LEU A 49 -11.48 -3.18 4.50
C LEU A 49 -10.76 -2.03 5.21
N ILE A 50 -11.51 -1.00 5.60
CA ILE A 50 -10.93 0.14 6.32
C ILE A 50 -10.61 -0.28 7.76
N PRO A 51 -9.43 0.09 8.30
CA PRO A 51 -9.06 -0.28 9.66
C PRO A 51 -9.90 0.51 10.69
N LYS A 52 -10.09 -0.08 11.87
CA LYS A 52 -10.83 0.58 12.97
C LYS A 52 -10.10 1.80 13.50
N GLU A 53 -8.77 1.70 13.59
CA GLU A 53 -7.85 2.76 13.99
C GLU A 53 -6.69 2.84 13.00
N SER A 54 -5.93 3.93 13.01
CA SER A 54 -4.75 4.04 12.16
C SER A 54 -3.73 2.94 12.49
N PRO A 55 -3.14 2.29 11.48
CA PRO A 55 -2.13 1.25 11.70
C PRO A 55 -0.83 1.80 12.28
N LEU A 56 -0.65 3.13 12.30
CA LEU A 56 0.52 3.81 12.89
C LEU A 56 0.23 4.49 14.23
N LYS A 57 -1.00 4.42 14.74
CA LYS A 57 -1.37 5.04 16.02
C LYS A 57 -0.46 4.50 17.15
N ASP A 58 0.11 5.42 17.93
CA ASP A 58 1.01 5.13 19.06
C ASP A 58 2.24 4.28 18.68
N ARG A 59 2.66 4.28 17.40
CA ARG A 59 3.83 3.53 16.94
C ARG A 59 5.03 4.43 16.73
N HIS A 60 6.13 4.07 17.36
CA HIS A 60 7.42 4.74 17.21
C HIS A 60 8.52 3.72 16.95
N PHE A 61 9.41 4.05 16.01
CA PHE A 61 10.51 3.21 15.56
C PHE A 61 11.81 4.00 15.67
N ASN A 62 12.91 3.37 16.09
CA ASN A 62 14.19 4.07 16.25
C ASN A 62 14.89 4.22 14.90
N THR A 63 14.83 3.17 14.08
CA THR A 63 15.43 3.16 12.74
C THR A 63 14.40 2.78 11.67
N CYS A 64 14.42 3.51 10.56
CA CYS A 64 13.54 3.24 9.43
C CYS A 64 14.34 3.20 8.13
N ALA A 65 14.06 2.22 7.28
CA ALA A 65 14.47 2.24 5.87
C ALA A 65 13.29 2.60 4.97
N VAL A 66 13.50 3.56 4.07
CA VAL A 66 12.59 3.83 2.95
C VAL A 66 13.28 3.38 1.67
N VAL A 67 12.82 2.26 1.11
CA VAL A 67 13.48 1.59 -0.01
C VAL A 67 12.72 1.92 -1.30
N GLY A 68 13.33 2.78 -2.11
CA GLY A 68 12.89 3.04 -3.48
C GLY A 68 13.28 1.91 -4.44
N ASN A 69 12.80 1.98 -5.69
CA ASN A 69 13.00 0.91 -6.69
C ASN A 69 14.08 1.27 -7.72
N SER A 70 15.07 2.09 -7.35
CA SER A 70 16.15 2.48 -8.25
C SER A 70 17.10 1.33 -8.51
N GLY A 71 17.55 1.16 -9.75
CA GLY A 71 18.53 0.15 -10.14
C GLY A 71 19.90 0.30 -9.46
N ILE A 72 20.15 1.43 -8.78
CA ILE A 72 21.36 1.64 -7.97
C ILE A 72 21.52 0.59 -6.85
N LEU A 73 20.42 -0.05 -6.42
CA LEU A 73 20.47 -1.09 -5.41
C LEU A 73 21.06 -2.40 -5.94
N LEU A 74 21.10 -2.63 -7.25
CA LEU A 74 21.63 -3.87 -7.82
C LEU A 74 23.12 -4.02 -7.52
N ASN A 75 23.51 -5.19 -7.02
CA ASN A 75 24.86 -5.53 -6.53
C ASN A 75 25.36 -4.68 -5.36
N SER A 76 24.49 -3.92 -4.68
CA SER A 76 24.87 -3.12 -3.52
C SER A 76 25.16 -3.95 -2.28
N SER A 77 24.60 -5.17 -2.18
CA SER A 77 24.60 -6.00 -0.97
C SER A 77 24.00 -5.32 0.27
N CYS A 78 23.16 -4.29 0.08
CA CYS A 78 22.52 -3.54 1.18
C CYS A 78 21.43 -4.34 1.92
N GLY A 79 21.07 -5.54 1.47
CA GLY A 79 19.89 -6.25 1.95
C GLY A 79 19.91 -6.55 3.46
N GLN A 80 21.07 -6.93 4.00
CA GLN A 80 21.22 -7.18 5.42
C GLN A 80 21.08 -5.90 6.26
N GLU A 81 21.60 -4.77 5.76
CA GLU A 81 21.48 -3.48 6.43
C GLU A 81 20.02 -3.01 6.44
N ILE A 82 19.32 -3.12 5.30
CA ILE A 82 17.89 -2.80 5.20
C ILE A 82 17.08 -3.65 6.19
N ASP A 83 17.32 -4.97 6.22
CA ASP A 83 16.60 -5.90 7.09
C ASP A 83 16.90 -5.69 8.58
N SER A 84 17.99 -4.99 8.92
CA SER A 84 18.32 -4.65 10.31
C SER A 84 17.45 -3.52 10.91
N MET A 85 16.74 -2.75 10.07
CA MET A 85 15.93 -1.61 10.53
C MET A 85 14.67 -2.05 11.28
N ASP A 86 14.20 -1.24 12.23
CA ASP A 86 12.98 -1.51 12.99
C ASP A 86 11.74 -1.50 12.09
N PHE A 87 11.72 -0.60 11.10
CA PHE A 87 10.60 -0.43 10.18
C PHE A 87 11.05 -0.20 8.74
N VAL A 88 10.60 -1.06 7.82
CA VAL A 88 10.95 -0.97 6.39
C VAL A 88 9.73 -0.61 5.55
N ILE A 89 9.83 0.52 4.83
CA ILE A 89 8.84 1.03 3.89
C ILE A 89 9.29 0.71 2.47
N ARG A 90 8.41 0.06 1.70
CA ARG A 90 8.64 -0.27 0.29
C ARG A 90 7.59 0.36 -0.62
N CYS A 91 7.98 0.64 -1.85
CA CYS A 91 7.16 1.40 -2.79
C CYS A 91 6.62 0.54 -3.92
N ASN A 92 5.30 0.59 -4.15
CA ASN A 92 4.62 0.04 -5.33
C ASN A 92 4.79 -1.48 -5.52
N LEU A 93 4.60 -2.27 -4.46
CA LEU A 93 4.74 -3.74 -4.46
C LEU A 93 5.96 -4.22 -5.26
N PRO A 94 7.19 -3.83 -4.85
CA PRO A 94 8.38 -4.14 -5.64
C PRO A 94 8.61 -5.65 -5.71
N GLN A 95 9.28 -6.11 -6.75
CA GLN A 95 9.81 -7.47 -6.77
C GLN A 95 11.00 -7.55 -5.80
N ILE A 96 10.95 -8.51 -4.88
CA ILE A 96 12.02 -8.77 -3.90
C ILE A 96 12.69 -10.11 -4.18
N GLU A 97 11.90 -11.11 -4.58
CA GLU A 97 12.37 -12.45 -4.90
C GLU A 97 13.46 -12.42 -5.98
N GLY A 98 14.63 -12.96 -5.63
CA GLY A 98 15.84 -12.96 -6.47
C GLY A 98 16.76 -11.76 -6.27
N TYR A 99 16.39 -10.80 -5.43
CA TYR A 99 17.16 -9.57 -5.14
C TYR A 99 17.43 -9.37 -3.65
N GLU A 100 17.13 -10.35 -2.79
CA GLU A 100 17.17 -10.23 -1.33
C GLU A 100 18.53 -9.79 -0.81
N LYS A 101 19.62 -10.23 -1.45
CA LYS A 101 20.99 -9.82 -1.10
C LYS A 101 21.15 -8.30 -1.16
N ASP A 102 20.50 -7.66 -2.12
CA ASP A 102 20.64 -6.23 -2.40
C ASP A 102 19.58 -5.39 -1.71
N VAL A 103 18.33 -5.88 -1.68
CA VAL A 103 17.18 -5.09 -1.23
C VAL A 103 16.56 -5.58 0.08
N GLY A 104 17.03 -6.70 0.62
CA GLY A 104 16.49 -7.31 1.82
C GLY A 104 15.13 -7.96 1.59
N SER A 105 14.61 -8.62 2.61
CA SER A 105 13.34 -9.35 2.62
C SER A 105 12.28 -8.72 3.53
N LYS A 106 12.70 -7.93 4.53
CA LYS A 106 11.82 -7.27 5.50
C LYS A 106 11.00 -6.19 4.83
N ALA A 107 9.72 -6.15 5.15
CA ALA A 107 8.82 -5.05 4.85
C ALA A 107 7.81 -4.95 5.99
N ASN A 108 7.44 -3.73 6.36
CA ASN A 108 6.40 -3.48 7.37
C ASN A 108 5.25 -2.67 6.77
N LEU A 109 5.57 -1.79 5.80
CA LEU A 109 4.60 -1.09 4.99
C LEU A 109 5.01 -1.17 3.53
N THR A 110 4.10 -1.58 2.66
CA THR A 110 4.28 -1.52 1.22
C THR A 110 3.15 -0.72 0.58
N THR A 111 3.49 0.25 -0.27
CA THR A 111 2.48 0.95 -1.06
C THR A 111 2.09 0.14 -2.30
N MET A 112 0.85 0.27 -2.76
CA MET A 112 0.38 -0.30 -4.03
C MET A 112 -0.50 0.72 -4.73
N ASN A 113 0.04 1.38 -5.75
CA ASN A 113 -0.82 2.12 -6.67
C ASN A 113 -1.78 1.14 -7.40
N PRO A 114 -3.10 1.42 -7.47
CA PRO A 114 -4.06 0.51 -8.11
C PRO A 114 -3.75 0.15 -9.57
N SER A 115 -3.06 1.02 -10.32
CA SER A 115 -2.64 0.74 -11.71
C SER A 115 -1.72 -0.48 -11.85
N ILE A 116 -1.06 -0.93 -10.77
CA ILE A 116 -0.25 -2.15 -10.74
C ILE A 116 -1.08 -3.38 -11.15
N VAL A 117 -2.37 -3.43 -10.75
CA VAL A 117 -3.27 -4.52 -11.16
C VAL A 117 -3.32 -4.63 -12.68
N LYS A 118 -3.53 -3.50 -13.37
CA LYS A 118 -3.58 -3.50 -14.83
C LYS A 118 -2.21 -3.74 -15.48
N ARG A 119 -1.16 -3.12 -14.95
CA ARG A 119 0.19 -3.15 -15.56
C ARG A 119 0.89 -4.50 -15.41
N ASN A 120 0.77 -5.10 -14.23
CA ASN A 120 1.55 -6.29 -13.87
C ASN A 120 0.70 -7.57 -13.84
N PHE A 121 -0.62 -7.42 -13.71
CA PHE A 121 -1.57 -8.55 -13.56
C PHE A 121 -2.77 -8.42 -14.50
N GLY A 122 -2.66 -7.57 -15.52
CA GLY A 122 -3.80 -7.16 -16.34
C GLY A 122 -3.64 -7.39 -17.84
N GLN A 123 -2.79 -8.33 -18.24
CA GLN A 123 -2.77 -8.84 -19.60
C GLN A 123 -3.87 -9.91 -19.77
N TRP A 124 -5.12 -9.49 -19.59
CA TRP A 124 -6.34 -10.32 -19.66
C TRP A 124 -6.66 -10.86 -21.08
N HIS A 125 -5.66 -11.05 -21.95
CA HIS A 125 -5.88 -11.54 -23.32
C HIS A 125 -6.26 -13.02 -23.37
N ASN A 126 -6.02 -13.77 -22.29
CA ASN A 126 -6.61 -15.06 -22.03
C ASN A 126 -7.07 -15.10 -20.57
N LYS A 127 -8.37 -15.29 -20.34
CA LYS A 127 -8.92 -15.61 -19.00
C LYS A 127 -8.42 -16.99 -18.57
N THR A 128 -7.17 -17.09 -18.20
CA THR A 128 -6.61 -18.25 -17.52
C THR A 128 -6.13 -17.75 -16.18
N THR A 129 -6.65 -18.37 -15.13
CA THR A 129 -6.39 -18.36 -13.69
C THR A 129 -5.07 -17.73 -13.19
N ASP A 130 -4.02 -17.64 -14.01
CA ASP A 130 -2.69 -17.14 -13.65
C ASP A 130 -2.62 -15.67 -13.23
N ASP A 131 -3.29 -14.72 -13.89
CA ASP A 131 -3.17 -13.29 -13.51
C ASP A 131 -3.74 -13.00 -12.11
N TYR A 132 -4.92 -13.55 -11.84
CA TYR A 132 -5.56 -13.49 -10.52
C TYR A 132 -4.72 -14.23 -9.49
N ASP A 133 -4.27 -15.45 -9.79
CA ASP A 133 -3.45 -16.24 -8.89
C ASP A 133 -2.10 -15.58 -8.61
N ARG A 134 -1.48 -14.90 -9.59
CA ARG A 134 -0.26 -14.12 -9.41
C ARG A 134 -0.48 -12.95 -8.47
N LEU A 135 -1.55 -12.19 -8.66
CA LEU A 135 -1.90 -11.10 -7.75
C LEU A 135 -2.21 -11.64 -6.35
N LEU A 136 -2.98 -12.71 -6.23
CA LEU A 136 -3.30 -13.36 -4.96
C LEU A 136 -2.05 -13.90 -4.26
N ARG A 137 -1.14 -14.57 -4.97
CA ARG A 137 0.15 -15.01 -4.45
C ARG A 137 0.96 -13.81 -3.94
N ARG A 138 1.00 -12.71 -4.71
CA ARG A 138 1.70 -11.50 -4.28
C ARG A 138 1.07 -10.89 -3.04
N LEU A 139 -0.25 -10.81 -2.97
CA LEU A 139 -0.97 -10.29 -1.79
C LEU A 139 -0.78 -11.20 -0.57
N LYS A 140 -0.76 -12.53 -0.74
CA LYS A 140 -0.45 -13.48 0.34
C LYS A 140 0.97 -13.31 0.88
N GLN A 141 1.95 -13.00 0.04
CA GLN A 141 3.33 -12.72 0.46
C GLN A 141 3.46 -11.43 1.28
N ILE A 142 2.50 -10.51 1.20
CA ILE A 142 2.47 -9.31 2.05
C ILE A 142 2.22 -9.74 3.51
N GLY A 143 1.39 -10.76 3.73
CA GLY A 143 1.07 -11.25 5.08
C GLY A 143 0.53 -10.13 5.96
N ASP A 144 1.08 -10.00 7.17
CA ASP A 144 0.63 -9.05 8.20
C ASP A 144 1.17 -7.62 8.01
N GLN A 145 1.80 -7.32 6.88
CA GLN A 145 2.29 -5.97 6.59
C GLN A 145 1.14 -5.00 6.29
N ILE A 146 1.42 -3.72 6.48
CA ILE A 146 0.51 -2.65 6.06
C ILE A 146 0.58 -2.52 4.53
N LEU A 147 -0.50 -2.88 3.84
CA LEU A 147 -0.67 -2.56 2.43
C LEU A 147 -1.36 -1.20 2.27
N TYR A 148 -0.59 -0.18 1.86
CA TYR A 148 -1.12 1.16 1.65
C TYR A 148 -1.57 1.36 0.19
N VAL A 149 -2.87 1.56 -0.02
CA VAL A 149 -3.47 1.74 -1.35
C VAL A 149 -4.05 3.15 -1.48
N PRO A 150 -3.44 4.06 -2.27
CA PRO A 150 -4.01 5.37 -2.55
C PRO A 150 -5.19 5.23 -3.54
N ALA A 151 -6.34 4.81 -3.02
CA ALA A 151 -7.52 4.46 -3.83
C ALA A 151 -8.25 5.67 -4.44
N PHE A 152 -8.00 6.87 -3.94
CA PHE A 152 -8.75 8.09 -4.28
C PHE A 152 -7.94 9.14 -5.04
N THR A 153 -6.83 8.76 -5.68
CA THR A 153 -6.07 9.71 -6.51
C THR A 153 -6.85 10.09 -7.79
N THR A 154 -7.41 9.11 -8.51
CA THR A 154 -8.16 9.39 -9.75
C THR A 154 -9.30 8.39 -9.98
N PRO A 155 -10.47 8.85 -10.49
CA PRO A 155 -11.59 7.95 -10.78
C PRO A 155 -11.27 6.95 -11.90
N ARG A 156 -10.21 7.18 -12.69
CA ARG A 156 -9.77 6.24 -13.72
C ARG A 156 -9.29 4.89 -13.14
N GLU A 157 -8.92 4.88 -11.86
CA GLU A 157 -8.40 3.70 -11.17
C GLU A 157 -9.48 2.91 -10.41
N GLU A 158 -10.72 3.40 -10.37
CA GLU A 158 -11.81 2.79 -9.58
C GLU A 158 -12.01 1.30 -9.90
N LYS A 159 -11.92 0.91 -11.18
CA LYS A 159 -12.03 -0.50 -11.58
C LYS A 159 -10.95 -1.36 -10.93
N ASN A 160 -9.72 -0.87 -10.84
CA ASN A 160 -8.62 -1.62 -10.23
C ASN A 160 -8.82 -1.71 -8.70
N VAL A 161 -9.26 -0.62 -8.07
CA VAL A 161 -9.60 -0.60 -6.64
C VAL A 161 -10.67 -1.63 -6.33
N ARG A 162 -11.73 -1.73 -7.15
CA ARG A 162 -12.80 -2.74 -6.96
C ARG A 162 -12.27 -4.17 -7.03
N VAL A 163 -11.37 -4.47 -7.97
CA VAL A 163 -10.74 -5.80 -8.07
C VAL A 163 -9.92 -6.12 -6.83
N ILE A 164 -9.10 -5.17 -6.36
CA ILE A 164 -8.31 -5.32 -5.12
C ILE A 164 -9.24 -5.58 -3.93
N THR A 165 -10.27 -4.75 -3.78
CA THR A 165 -11.26 -4.86 -2.70
C THR A 165 -11.92 -6.24 -2.69
N GLN A 166 -12.36 -6.73 -3.86
CA GLN A 166 -13.00 -8.03 -3.96
C GLN A 166 -12.05 -9.17 -3.56
N ILE A 167 -10.81 -9.18 -4.07
CA ILE A 167 -9.81 -10.20 -3.74
C ILE A 167 -9.53 -10.23 -2.23
N LEU A 168 -9.34 -9.06 -1.62
CA LEU A 168 -9.06 -8.94 -0.19
C LEU A 168 -10.24 -9.37 0.68
N LEU A 169 -11.48 -9.19 0.24
CA LEU A 169 -12.67 -9.63 0.96
C LEU A 169 -12.89 -11.15 0.85
N GLU A 170 -12.62 -11.74 -0.31
CA GLU A 170 -12.77 -13.17 -0.56
C GLU A 170 -11.71 -14.03 0.17
N HIS A 171 -10.55 -13.44 0.51
CA HIS A 171 -9.39 -14.15 1.04
C HIS A 171 -8.87 -13.61 2.38
N LYS A 172 -9.74 -12.95 3.14
CA LYS A 172 -9.44 -12.39 4.46
C LYS A 172 -9.35 -13.45 5.55
#